data_AF-A0A831XV64-F1
#
_entry.id   AF-A0A831XV64-F1
#
_cell.length_a   1.000
_cell.length_b   1.000
_cell.length_c   1.000
_cell.angle_alpha   90.00
_cell.angle_beta   90.00
_cell.angle_gamma   90.00
#
_symmetry.space_group_name_H-M   'P 1'
#
loop_
_entity.id
_entity.type
_entity.pdbx_description
1 polymer ?
#
loop_
_entity_poly.entity_id
_entity_poly.type
_entity_poly.pdbx_seq_one_letter_code
_entity_poly.pdbx_strand_id
1 'polypeptide(L)'
;MDSRSEDRRDEPALRARLVAGMSGDARAYRDFLQAVADLLRVYFRKRLTSLPDEVEDMVQETLLAIHEKRHTYDPSLPVTAWVYAIARYKWVDLLRRRGRHERRTDSLDAEAPPTLRAPDHDPTSDLDLDSLLARLPERQRACIRHMKIEGLSVAETAQRTGQSESAVKVGVHRGLKALARFIRGES
;
A
#
# COMPACT_ATOMS: atom_id res chain seq x y z
N MET A 1 -6.43 18.90 -12.77
CA MET A 1 -5.09 18.53 -13.28
C MET A 1 -4.73 17.21 -12.60
N ASP A 2 -4.56 16.15 -13.37
CA ASP A 2 -4.54 14.77 -12.87
C ASP A 2 -3.19 14.45 -12.23
N SER A 3 -3.15 14.28 -10.90
CA SER A 3 -1.93 13.99 -10.12
C SER A 3 -1.15 12.80 -10.67
N ARG A 4 -1.83 11.81 -11.30
CA ARG A 4 -1.17 10.68 -11.96
C ARG A 4 -0.29 11.08 -13.16
N SER A 5 -0.61 12.20 -13.80
CA SER A 5 0.15 12.74 -14.94
C SER A 5 1.44 13.42 -14.49
N GLU A 6 1.47 13.96 -13.27
CA GLU A 6 2.64 14.58 -12.65
C GLU A 6 3.55 13.50 -12.07
N ASP A 7 2.99 12.53 -11.33
CA ASP A 7 3.72 11.39 -10.79
C ASP A 7 4.51 10.63 -11.88
N ARG A 8 3.88 10.44 -13.05
CA ARG A 8 4.50 9.73 -14.17
C ARG A 8 5.58 10.53 -14.89
N ARG A 9 5.55 11.87 -14.80
CA ARG A 9 6.59 12.75 -15.36
C ARG A 9 7.83 12.79 -14.47
N ASP A 10 7.65 12.75 -13.15
CA ASP A 10 8.75 12.83 -12.17
C ASP A 10 9.37 11.47 -11.82
N GLU A 11 8.74 10.38 -12.28
CA GLU A 11 9.17 8.99 -12.05
C GLU A 11 10.67 8.74 -12.35
N PRO A 12 11.26 9.16 -13.49
CA PRO A 12 12.68 8.96 -13.75
C PRO A 12 13.58 9.70 -12.74
N ALA A 13 13.18 10.90 -12.32
CA ALA A 13 13.92 11.71 -11.37
C ALA A 13 13.84 11.11 -9.96
N LEU A 14 12.68 10.61 -9.54
CA LEU A 14 12.50 9.86 -8.29
C LEU A 14 13.41 8.64 -8.24
N ARG A 15 13.44 7.85 -9.33
CA ARG A 15 14.30 6.67 -9.44
C ARG A 15 15.78 7.03 -9.35
N ALA A 16 16.22 8.03 -10.10
CA ALA A 16 17.62 8.47 -10.09
C ALA A 16 18.07 8.88 -8.67
N ARG A 17 17.24 9.66 -7.97
CA ARG A 17 17.51 10.09 -6.59
C ARG A 17 17.57 8.93 -5.60
N LEU A 18 16.64 7.97 -5.69
CA LEU A 18 16.65 6.77 -4.86
C LEU A 18 17.92 5.93 -5.07
N VAL A 19 18.31 5.68 -6.32
CA VAL A 19 19.50 4.88 -6.66
C VAL A 19 20.79 5.57 -6.21
N ALA A 20 20.93 6.87 -6.46
CA ALA A 20 22.07 7.65 -5.97
C ALA A 20 22.13 7.63 -4.43
N GLY A 21 20.98 7.77 -3.77
CA GLY A 21 20.87 7.66 -2.31
C GLY A 21 21.31 6.31 -1.75
N MET A 22 20.96 5.21 -2.42
CA MET A 22 21.43 3.87 -2.04
C MET A 22 22.95 3.68 -2.24
N SER A 23 23.55 4.50 -3.12
CA SER A 23 24.99 4.51 -3.38
C SER A 23 25.77 5.49 -2.47
N GLY A 24 25.10 6.12 -1.50
CA GLY A 24 25.72 6.99 -0.51
C GLY A 24 25.48 8.49 -0.71
N ASP A 25 24.76 8.91 -1.76
CA ASP A 25 24.42 10.33 -1.95
C ASP A 25 23.30 10.76 -0.99
N ALA A 26 23.69 11.30 0.15
CA ALA A 26 22.77 11.76 1.17
C ALA A 26 21.85 12.90 0.70
N ARG A 27 22.29 13.74 -0.25
CA ARG A 27 21.46 14.83 -0.77
C ARG A 27 20.38 14.28 -1.68
N ALA A 28 20.75 13.43 -2.63
CA ALA A 28 19.79 12.77 -3.51
C ALA A 28 18.74 11.99 -2.71
N TYR A 29 19.15 11.31 -1.64
CA TYR A 29 18.22 10.58 -0.79
C TYR A 29 17.25 11.48 -0.04
N ARG A 30 17.70 12.63 0.49
CA ARG A 30 16.79 13.63 1.11
C ARG A 30 15.79 14.18 0.09
N ASP A 31 16.26 14.53 -1.10
CA ASP A 31 15.39 15.06 -2.17
C ASP A 31 14.35 14.00 -2.60
N PHE A 32 14.73 12.72 -2.63
CA PHE A 32 13.81 11.61 -2.85
C PHE A 32 12.73 11.54 -1.76
N LEU A 33 13.12 11.53 -0.49
CA LEU A 33 12.18 11.43 0.64
C LEU A 33 11.21 12.61 0.68
N GLN A 34 11.68 13.82 0.38
CA GLN A 34 10.84 15.02 0.34
C GLN A 34 9.76 14.90 -0.74
N ALA A 35 10.14 14.55 -1.97
CA ALA A 35 9.18 14.37 -3.06
C ALA A 35 8.17 13.27 -2.75
N VAL A 36 8.61 12.15 -2.18
CA VAL A 36 7.71 11.07 -1.76
C VAL A 36 6.77 11.51 -0.63
N ALA A 37 7.23 12.31 0.33
CA ALA A 37 6.39 12.82 1.41
C ALA A 37 5.19 13.60 0.85
N ASP A 38 5.42 14.44 -0.17
CA ASP A 38 4.37 15.25 -0.79
C ASP A 38 3.35 14.38 -1.54
N LEU A 39 3.81 13.34 -2.25
CA LEU A 39 2.94 12.34 -2.87
C LEU A 39 2.08 11.60 -1.84
N LEU A 40 2.68 11.22 -0.71
CA LEU A 40 1.98 10.51 0.35
C LEU A 40 0.95 11.39 1.05
N ARG A 41 1.23 12.68 1.26
CA ARG A 41 0.25 13.63 1.80
C ARG A 41 -1.00 13.71 0.93
N VAL A 42 -0.82 13.86 -0.39
CA VAL A 42 -1.96 13.87 -1.33
C VAL A 42 -2.72 12.54 -1.29
N TYR A 43 -2.00 11.42 -1.26
CA TYR A 43 -2.59 10.08 -1.22
C TYR A 43 -3.43 9.83 0.04
N PHE A 44 -2.92 10.21 1.22
CA PHE A 44 -3.59 9.99 2.50
C PHE A 44 -4.69 11.00 2.77
N ARG A 45 -4.54 12.29 2.42
CA ARG A 45 -5.62 13.29 2.56
C ARG A 45 -6.90 12.89 1.83
N LYS A 46 -6.77 12.29 0.65
CA LYS A 46 -7.92 11.78 -0.12
C LYS A 46 -8.62 10.57 0.52
N ARG A 47 -7.96 9.86 1.45
CA ARG A 47 -8.44 8.59 2.04
C ARG A 47 -8.77 8.68 3.52
N LEU A 48 -8.14 9.60 4.24
CA LEU A 48 -8.32 9.85 5.66
C LEU A 48 -9.11 11.15 5.87
N THR A 49 -10.16 11.35 5.07
CA THR A 49 -11.00 12.56 5.13
C THR A 49 -11.65 12.73 6.51
N SER A 50 -12.02 11.63 7.15
CA SER A 50 -12.57 11.61 8.51
C SER A 50 -11.50 11.61 9.60
N LEU A 51 -10.21 11.50 9.25
CA LEU A 51 -9.08 11.38 10.17
C LEU A 51 -7.91 12.27 9.72
N PRO A 52 -8.10 13.59 9.61
CA PRO A 52 -7.09 14.49 9.07
C PRO A 52 -5.80 14.49 9.89
N ASP A 53 -5.89 14.28 11.20
CA ASP A 53 -4.74 14.29 12.12
C ASP A 53 -3.82 13.07 11.91
N GLU A 54 -4.32 11.98 11.35
CA GLU A 54 -3.53 10.76 11.07
C GLU A 54 -2.66 10.91 9.81
N VAL A 55 -2.86 11.94 9.00
CA VAL A 55 -2.20 12.06 7.70
C VAL A 55 -0.68 12.17 7.84
N GLU A 56 -0.18 13.06 8.70
CA GLU A 56 1.27 13.26 8.84
C GLU A 56 1.95 12.07 9.52
N ASP A 57 1.27 11.41 10.47
CA ASP A 57 1.76 10.18 11.10
C ASP A 57 1.88 9.05 10.07
N MET A 58 0.87 8.93 9.20
CA MET A 58 0.86 7.97 8.11
C MET A 58 1.96 8.21 7.07
N VAL A 59 2.25 9.48 6.76
CA VAL A 59 3.39 9.87 5.92
C VAL A 59 4.69 9.44 6.59
N GLN A 60 4.91 9.80 7.85
CA GLN A 60 6.13 9.46 8.61
C GLN A 60 6.36 7.96 8.69
N GLU A 61 5.34 7.19 9.09
CA GLU A 61 5.42 5.73 9.16
C GLU A 61 5.76 5.08 7.82
N THR A 62 5.24 5.65 6.73
CA THR A 62 5.49 5.15 5.39
C THR A 62 6.91 5.49 4.92
N LEU A 63 7.41 6.69 5.20
CA LEU A 63 8.78 7.09 4.89
C LEU A 63 9.81 6.25 5.67
N LEU A 64 9.55 5.95 6.95
CA LEU A 64 10.38 5.03 7.74
C LEU A 64 10.41 3.63 7.11
N ALA A 65 9.24 3.10 6.74
CA ALA A 65 9.16 1.79 6.09
C ALA A 65 9.86 1.76 4.71
N ILE A 66 9.79 2.85 3.96
CA ILE A 66 10.55 3.03 2.70
C ILE A 66 12.04 3.03 2.99
N HIS A 67 12.49 3.75 4.02
CA HIS A 67 13.89 3.78 4.40
C HIS A 67 14.42 2.40 4.75
N GLU A 68 13.73 1.66 5.62
CA GLU A 68 14.10 0.30 6.01
C GLU A 68 14.16 -0.64 4.81
N LYS A 69 13.20 -0.52 3.88
CA LYS A 69 13.03 -1.45 2.76
C LYS A 69 13.69 -1.02 1.47
N ARG A 70 14.38 0.12 1.42
CA ARG A 70 14.97 0.68 0.19
C ARG A 70 15.85 -0.32 -0.58
N HIS A 71 16.56 -1.18 0.13
CA HIS A 71 17.41 -2.24 -0.43
C HIS A 71 16.62 -3.34 -1.17
N THR A 72 15.30 -3.41 -0.98
CA THR A 72 14.40 -4.37 -1.66
C THR A 72 13.78 -3.80 -2.94
N TYR A 73 14.03 -2.53 -3.26
CA TYR A 73 13.52 -1.91 -4.47
C TYR A 73 14.16 -2.55 -5.71
N ASP A 74 13.30 -2.95 -6.65
CA ASP A 74 13.68 -3.47 -7.96
C ASP A 74 13.69 -2.33 -8.97
N PRO A 75 14.86 -1.91 -9.52
CA PRO A 75 14.96 -0.79 -10.47
C PRO A 75 14.19 -0.98 -11.78
N SER A 76 13.73 -2.21 -12.07
CA SER A 76 12.85 -2.50 -13.22
C SER A 76 11.39 -2.09 -12.98
N LEU A 77 11.03 -1.74 -11.74
CA LEU A 77 9.68 -1.32 -11.37
C LEU A 77 9.60 0.19 -11.13
N PRO A 78 8.45 0.82 -11.39
CA PRO A 78 8.22 2.21 -10.99
C PRO A 78 8.33 2.36 -9.47
N VAL A 79 9.10 3.35 -9.02
CA VAL A 79 9.27 3.76 -7.63
C VAL A 79 7.94 4.17 -7.03
N THR A 80 7.12 4.95 -7.74
CA THR A 80 5.79 5.36 -7.27
C THR A 80 4.90 4.16 -6.95
N ALA A 81 4.90 3.13 -7.80
CA ALA A 81 4.15 1.90 -7.55
C ALA A 81 4.63 1.17 -6.28
N TRP A 82 5.94 1.11 -6.05
CA TRP A 82 6.51 0.52 -4.85
C TRP A 82 6.17 1.32 -3.58
N VAL A 83 6.26 2.66 -3.64
CA VAL A 83 5.87 3.58 -2.56
C VAL A 83 4.40 3.42 -2.20
N TYR A 84 3.50 3.45 -3.19
CA TYR A 84 2.06 3.33 -2.93
C TYR A 84 1.67 1.94 -2.42
N ALA A 85 2.39 0.88 -2.78
CA ALA A 85 2.17 -0.43 -2.19
C ALA A 85 2.48 -0.46 -0.68
N ILE A 86 3.52 0.26 -0.24
CA ILE A 86 3.85 0.42 1.18
C ILE A 86 2.80 1.30 1.87
N ALA A 87 2.47 2.44 1.28
CA ALA A 87 1.46 3.38 1.80
C ALA A 87 0.09 2.70 1.99
N ARG A 88 -0.37 1.94 0.99
CA ARG A 88 -1.61 1.16 1.07
C ARG A 88 -1.55 0.14 2.20
N TYR A 89 -0.44 -0.58 2.36
CA TYR A 89 -0.31 -1.54 3.45
C TYR A 89 -0.46 -0.88 4.82
N LYS A 90 0.21 0.26 5.03
CA LYS A 90 0.15 1.02 6.27
C LYS A 90 -1.25 1.59 6.53
N TRP A 91 -1.91 2.12 5.50
CA TRP A 91 -3.30 2.59 5.60
C TRP A 91 -4.27 1.51 6.06
N VAL A 92 -4.20 0.32 5.44
CA VAL A 92 -5.11 -0.77 5.82
C VAL A 92 -4.80 -1.29 7.23
N ASP A 93 -3.53 -1.27 7.65
CA ASP A 93 -3.16 -1.59 9.04
C ASP A 93 -3.76 -0.59 10.04
N LEU A 94 -3.73 0.71 9.76
CA LEU A 94 -4.39 1.75 10.57
C LEU A 94 -5.89 1.48 10.72
N LEU A 95 -6.59 1.24 9.60
CA LEU A 95 -8.04 0.97 9.61
C LEU A 95 -8.38 -0.26 10.45
N ARG A 96 -7.54 -1.31 10.41
CA ARG A 96 -7.74 -2.50 11.27
C ARG A 96 -7.52 -2.23 12.74
N ARG A 97 -6.46 -1.48 13.09
CA ARG A 97 -6.20 -1.11 14.49
C ARG A 97 -7.37 -0.36 15.07
N ARG A 98 -7.95 0.56 14.29
CA ARG A 98 -9.13 1.35 14.67
C ARG A 98 -10.40 0.50 14.75
N GLY A 99 -10.70 -0.33 13.76
CA GLY A 99 -11.86 -1.23 13.84
C GLY A 99 -11.78 -2.26 14.98
N ARG A 100 -10.57 -2.67 15.41
CA ARG A 100 -10.38 -3.47 16.63
C ARG A 100 -10.52 -2.64 17.91
N HIS A 101 -10.10 -1.38 17.89
CA HIS A 101 -10.24 -0.48 19.02
C HIS A 101 -11.71 -0.15 19.26
N GLU A 102 -12.44 0.24 18.21
CA GLU A 102 -13.90 0.46 18.25
C GLU A 102 -14.64 -0.77 18.80
N ARG A 103 -14.35 -1.97 18.27
CA ARG A 103 -14.94 -3.23 18.80
C ARG A 103 -14.57 -3.55 20.25
N ARG A 104 -13.44 -3.05 20.76
CA ARG A 104 -13.01 -3.25 22.15
C ARG A 104 -13.64 -2.22 23.08
N THR A 105 -13.89 -1.00 22.58
CA THR A 105 -14.57 0.07 23.29
C THR A 105 -16.09 -0.15 23.33
N ASP A 106 -16.67 -0.78 22.31
CA ASP A 106 -18.08 -1.23 22.26
C ASP A 106 -18.40 -2.37 23.24
N SER A 107 -17.40 -2.95 23.91
CA SER A 107 -17.63 -3.97 24.94
C SER A 107 -18.03 -3.39 26.31
N LEU A 108 -18.22 -2.06 26.42
CA LEU A 108 -18.71 -1.39 27.62
C LEU A 108 -20.10 -0.77 27.50
N ASP A 109 -20.68 -0.65 26.31
CA ASP A 109 -22.08 -0.23 26.14
C ASP A 109 -22.68 -0.97 24.93
N ALA A 110 -23.55 -1.93 25.22
CA ALA A 110 -24.24 -2.71 24.21
C ALA A 110 -25.40 -1.88 23.61
N GLU A 111 -25.25 -1.45 22.35
CA GLU A 111 -26.33 -1.34 21.36
C GLU A 111 -25.73 -1.22 19.95
N ALA A 112 -26.09 -2.13 19.04
CA ALA A 112 -25.68 -2.12 17.63
C ALA A 112 -26.85 -1.68 16.73
N PRO A 113 -26.66 -1.29 15.44
CA PRO A 113 -25.51 -0.69 14.75
C PRO A 113 -25.90 0.63 14.02
N PRO A 114 -25.00 1.24 13.22
CA PRO A 114 -25.41 1.42 11.83
C PRO A 114 -24.40 0.84 10.85
N THR A 115 -24.96 0.29 9.78
CA THR A 115 -24.28 -0.10 8.56
C THR A 115 -23.31 0.99 8.10
N LEU A 116 -22.01 0.69 8.08
CA LEU A 116 -21.03 1.46 7.33
C LEU A 116 -21.36 1.32 5.84
N ARG A 117 -22.20 2.22 5.35
CA ARG A 117 -22.42 2.45 3.93
C ARG A 117 -21.08 2.89 3.35
N ALA A 118 -20.44 2.01 2.59
CA ALA A 118 -19.33 2.39 1.73
C ALA A 118 -19.81 3.56 0.85
N PRO A 119 -19.07 4.69 0.77
CA PRO A 119 -19.45 5.77 -0.12
C PRO A 119 -19.50 5.23 -1.55
N ASP A 120 -20.54 5.63 -2.27
CA ASP A 120 -20.89 5.17 -3.61
C ASP A 120 -19.65 5.06 -4.51
N HIS A 121 -19.42 3.82 -4.96
CA HIS A 121 -18.40 3.47 -5.93
C HIS A 121 -18.81 4.06 -7.27
N ASP A 122 -18.13 5.11 -7.72
CA ASP A 122 -18.27 5.61 -9.08
C ASP A 122 -17.84 4.49 -10.05
N PRO A 123 -18.76 3.94 -10.87
CA PRO A 123 -18.50 2.76 -11.70
C PRO A 123 -17.65 3.08 -12.94
N THR A 124 -17.12 4.29 -13.07
CA THR A 124 -16.36 4.72 -14.25
C THR A 124 -14.87 4.94 -14.01
N SER A 125 -14.36 4.63 -12.80
CA SER A 125 -12.93 4.78 -12.47
C SER A 125 -12.43 3.68 -11.54
N ASP A 126 -12.46 2.43 -12.00
CA ASP A 126 -11.62 1.41 -11.39
C ASP A 126 -11.22 0.35 -12.41
N LEU A 127 -9.92 0.08 -12.49
CA LEU A 127 -9.51 -1.29 -12.78
C LEU A 127 -9.98 -2.10 -11.57
N ASP A 128 -11.16 -2.72 -11.69
CA ASP A 128 -11.77 -3.52 -10.64
C ASP A 128 -10.71 -4.44 -10.01
N LEU A 129 -10.37 -4.17 -8.74
CA LEU A 129 -9.29 -4.86 -8.04
C LEU A 129 -9.57 -6.36 -7.97
N ASP A 130 -10.83 -6.77 -7.91
CA ASP A 130 -11.20 -8.17 -7.94
C ASP A 130 -10.93 -8.80 -9.30
N SER A 131 -11.19 -8.07 -10.41
CA SER A 131 -10.80 -8.50 -11.76
C SER A 131 -9.29 -8.65 -11.94
N LEU A 132 -8.49 -7.74 -11.37
CA LEU A 132 -7.02 -7.79 -11.43
C LEU A 132 -6.45 -8.92 -10.57
N LEU A 133 -6.99 -9.13 -9.37
CA LEU A 133 -6.59 -10.22 -8.49
C LEU A 133 -6.98 -11.59 -9.04
N ALA A 134 -8.09 -11.68 -9.78
CA ALA A 134 -8.52 -12.91 -10.44
C ALA A 134 -7.49 -13.41 -11.47
N ARG A 135 -6.68 -12.51 -12.05
CA ARG A 135 -5.59 -12.86 -12.99
C ARG A 135 -4.36 -13.46 -12.31
N LEU A 136 -4.29 -13.45 -10.98
CA LEU A 136 -3.18 -14.06 -10.24
C LEU A 136 -3.47 -15.54 -9.92
N PRO A 137 -2.41 -16.37 -9.80
CA PRO A 137 -2.52 -17.69 -9.20
C PRO A 137 -3.19 -17.63 -7.83
N GLU A 138 -4.10 -18.57 -7.55
CA GLU A 138 -4.93 -18.62 -6.33
C GLU A 138 -4.11 -18.37 -5.06
N ARG A 139 -2.96 -19.01 -4.92
CA ARG A 139 -2.10 -18.86 -3.73
C ARG A 139 -1.58 -17.43 -3.56
N GLN A 140 -1.21 -16.76 -4.65
CA GLN A 140 -0.74 -15.37 -4.60
C GLN A 140 -1.89 -14.40 -4.33
N ARG A 141 -3.03 -14.62 -4.97
CA ARG A 141 -4.27 -13.88 -4.70
C ARG A 141 -4.69 -14.02 -3.24
N ALA A 142 -4.71 -15.24 -2.70
CA ALA A 142 -5.05 -15.51 -1.30
C ALA A 142 -4.08 -14.83 -0.35
N CYS A 143 -2.76 -14.93 -0.57
CA CYS A 143 -1.79 -14.21 0.25
C CYS A 143 -1.97 -12.68 0.19
N ILE A 144 -2.27 -12.12 -0.98
CA ILE A 144 -2.50 -10.68 -1.14
C ILE A 144 -3.82 -10.25 -0.52
N ARG A 145 -4.91 -11.01 -0.70
CA ARG A 145 -6.20 -10.73 -0.08
C ARG A 145 -6.08 -10.80 1.44
N HIS A 146 -5.51 -11.88 1.95
CA HIS A 146 -5.30 -12.04 3.39
C HIS A 146 -4.32 -11.03 3.97
N MET A 147 -3.26 -10.58 3.29
CA MET A 147 -2.32 -9.62 3.88
C MET A 147 -2.65 -8.15 3.61
N LYS A 148 -3.19 -7.83 2.42
CA LYS A 148 -3.36 -6.45 1.94
C LYS A 148 -4.80 -5.97 1.99
N ILE A 149 -5.77 -6.87 2.04
CA ILE A 149 -7.19 -6.54 2.16
C ILE A 149 -7.66 -6.83 3.59
N GLU A 150 -7.58 -8.09 4.02
CA GLU A 150 -8.00 -8.52 5.37
C GLU A 150 -6.91 -8.33 6.43
N GLY A 151 -5.65 -8.34 5.98
CA GLY A 151 -4.34 -8.16 6.66
C GLY A 151 -4.22 -8.51 8.11
N LEU A 152 -4.51 -9.78 8.25
CA LEU A 152 -3.64 -10.78 8.83
C LEU A 152 -2.14 -10.49 8.61
N SER A 153 -1.35 -10.82 9.62
CA SER A 153 0.11 -10.91 9.59
C SER A 153 0.59 -12.04 8.69
N VAL A 154 1.91 -12.14 8.49
CA VAL A 154 2.51 -13.24 7.73
C VAL A 154 2.20 -14.59 8.39
N ALA A 155 2.33 -14.67 9.73
CA ALA A 155 2.06 -15.89 10.50
C ALA A 155 0.58 -16.31 10.41
N GLU A 156 -0.34 -15.36 10.59
CA GLU A 156 -1.78 -15.65 10.48
C GLU A 156 -2.18 -16.02 9.05
N THR A 157 -1.59 -15.38 8.04
CA THR A 157 -1.82 -15.72 6.63
C THR A 157 -1.26 -17.11 6.30
N ALA A 158 -0.09 -17.45 6.85
CA ALA A 158 0.54 -18.75 6.70
C ALA A 158 -0.38 -19.86 7.26
N GLN A 159 -0.86 -19.68 8.49
CA GLN A 159 -1.83 -20.59 9.11
C GLN A 159 -3.12 -20.71 8.29
N ARG A 160 -3.69 -19.57 7.88
CA ARG A 160 -4.98 -19.54 7.17
C ARG A 160 -4.91 -20.11 5.75
N THR A 161 -3.75 -20.03 5.11
CA THR A 161 -3.54 -20.57 3.75
C THR A 161 -2.84 -21.92 3.72
N GLY A 162 -2.45 -22.48 4.88
CA GLY A 162 -1.66 -23.71 4.97
C GLY A 162 -0.27 -23.61 4.34
N GLN A 163 0.29 -22.41 4.23
CA GLN A 163 1.60 -22.14 3.62
C GLN A 163 2.64 -21.80 4.69
N SER A 164 3.93 -21.91 4.36
CA SER A 164 4.99 -21.37 5.22
C SER A 164 5.00 -19.83 5.16
N GLU A 165 5.47 -19.19 6.23
CA GLU A 165 5.64 -17.73 6.25
C GLU A 165 6.54 -17.20 5.12
N SER A 166 7.58 -17.98 4.76
CA SER A 166 8.45 -17.66 3.63
C SER A 166 7.69 -17.71 2.30
N ALA A 167 6.85 -18.71 2.09
CA ALA A 167 6.00 -18.83 0.91
C ALA A 167 4.98 -17.69 0.81
N VAL A 168 4.40 -17.27 1.94
CA VAL A 168 3.48 -16.12 2.00
C VAL A 168 4.18 -14.82 1.58
N LYS A 169 5.36 -14.53 2.14
CA LYS A 169 6.16 -13.34 1.78
C LYS A 169 6.50 -13.32 0.30
N VAL A 170 6.96 -14.45 -0.24
CA VAL A 170 7.29 -14.61 -1.66
C VAL A 170 6.04 -14.46 -2.54
N GLY A 171 4.91 -15.05 -2.13
CA GLY A 171 3.64 -14.99 -2.83
C GLY A 171 3.11 -13.57 -2.97
N VAL A 172 3.14 -12.78 -1.89
CA VAL A 172 2.75 -11.37 -1.92
C VAL A 172 3.67 -10.55 -2.82
N HIS A 173 5.00 -10.74 -2.71
CA HIS A 173 5.95 -10.01 -3.54
C HIS A 173 5.73 -10.30 -5.04
N ARG A 174 5.61 -11.58 -5.42
CA ARG A 174 5.38 -11.98 -6.82
C ARG A 174 4.02 -11.51 -7.34
N GLY A 175 2.96 -11.62 -6.54
CA GLY A 175 1.64 -11.21 -6.97
C GLY A 175 1.53 -9.68 -7.14
N LEU A 176 2.17 -8.88 -6.29
CA LEU A 176 2.25 -7.42 -6.47
C LEU A 176 3.02 -7.05 -7.74
N LYS A 177 4.13 -7.75 -8.04
CA LYS A 177 4.89 -7.56 -9.29
C LYS A 177 4.07 -7.92 -10.53
N ALA A 178 3.24 -8.96 -10.45
CA ALA A 178 2.33 -9.36 -11.53
C ALA A 178 1.17 -8.36 -11.73
N LEU A 179 0.53 -7.89 -10.65
CA LEU A 179 -0.49 -6.84 -10.73
C LEU A 179 0.07 -5.56 -11.37
N ALA A 180 1.30 -5.20 -11.03
CA ALA A 180 1.97 -4.04 -11.62
C ALA A 180 2.17 -4.19 -13.15
N ARG A 181 2.41 -5.41 -13.66
CA ARG A 181 2.47 -5.68 -15.11
C ARG A 181 1.10 -5.58 -15.79
N PHE A 182 0.07 -6.13 -15.15
CA PHE A 182 -1.30 -6.06 -15.68
C PHE A 182 -1.82 -4.63 -15.82
N ILE A 183 -1.49 -3.76 -14.85
CA ILE A 183 -1.83 -2.34 -14.90
C ILE A 183 -1.07 -1.61 -16.02
N ARG A 184 0.10 -2.12 -16.44
CA ARG A 184 0.90 -1.56 -17.55
C ARG A 184 0.46 -2.07 -18.93
N GLY A 185 -0.48 -2.99 -19.04
CA GLY A 185 -0.91 -3.59 -20.32
C GLY A 185 0.06 -4.64 -20.88
N GLU A 186 1.09 -5.01 -20.12
CA GLU A 186 2.04 -6.07 -20.47
C GLU A 186 1.42 -7.41 -20.03
N SER A 187 0.77 -8.12 -20.96
CA SER A 187 0.23 -9.46 -20.71
C SER A 187 1.29 -10.54 -20.87
#